data_AF-A0A922L3R7-F1
#
_entry.id   AF-A0A922L3R7-F1
#
_cell.length_a   1.000
_cell.length_b   1.000
_cell.length_c   1.000
_cell.angle_alpha   90.00
_cell.angle_beta   90.00
_cell.angle_gamma   90.00
#
_symmetry.space_group_name_H-M   'P 1'
#
loop_
_entity.id
_entity.type
_entity.pdbx_description
1 polymer ?
#
loop_
_entity_poly.entity_id
_entity_poly.type
_entity_poly.pdbx_seq_one_letter_code
_entity_poly.pdbx_strand_id
1 'polypeptide(L)'
;MCVNIFWASHQFHHNAVEVDVSVTLRDTVVDLVIYEFFPTPLALFVPPPILLVHMQFSLIYQVWLHTEVVSHLGPIEYIINTPRQHRVHHGKNPWCIDKNYGALLMVFDRIFGTYQAEEEKKLFWHHRKTI
;
A
#
# COMPACT_ATOMS: atom_id res chain seq x y z
N MET A 1 -12.82 -15.96 8.20
CA MET A 1 -11.60 -16.56 8.79
C MET A 1 -10.33 -16.13 8.05
N CYS A 2 -10.25 -16.24 6.72
CA CYS A 2 -9.07 -15.79 5.94
C CYS A 2 -8.81 -14.27 6.00
N VAL A 3 -9.86 -13.44 5.99
CA VAL A 3 -9.76 -11.96 6.11
C VAL A 3 -9.02 -11.56 7.41
N ASN A 4 -9.28 -12.27 8.52
CA ASN A 4 -8.58 -11.99 9.78
C ASN A 4 -7.12 -12.43 9.76
N ILE A 5 -6.74 -13.47 9.00
CA ILE A 5 -5.34 -13.93 8.95
C ILE A 5 -4.51 -13.00 8.08
N PHE A 6 -4.99 -12.63 6.89
CA PHE A 6 -4.29 -11.69 6.02
C PHE A 6 -4.21 -10.30 6.63
N TRP A 7 -5.29 -9.82 7.25
CA TRP A 7 -5.23 -8.59 8.03
C TRP A 7 -4.31 -8.72 9.25
N ALA A 8 -4.35 -9.83 9.99
CA ALA A 8 -3.50 -9.99 11.17
C ALA A 8 -2.00 -10.07 10.82
N SER A 9 -1.67 -10.54 9.62
CA SER A 9 -0.32 -10.48 9.05
C SER A 9 0.04 -9.03 8.70
N HIS A 10 -0.80 -8.40 7.89
CA HIS A 10 -0.55 -7.08 7.33
C HIS A 10 -0.67 -5.93 8.35
N GLN A 11 -1.34 -6.12 9.48
CA GLN A 11 -1.44 -5.09 10.52
C GLN A 11 -0.07 -4.65 11.04
N PHE A 12 0.95 -5.52 10.95
CA PHE A 12 2.32 -5.20 11.35
C PHE A 12 2.90 -4.09 10.48
N HIS A 13 2.66 -4.15 9.17
CA HIS A 13 2.98 -3.10 8.20
C HIS A 13 2.26 -1.79 8.54
N HIS A 14 0.97 -1.86 8.88
CA HIS A 14 0.15 -0.69 9.26
C HIS A 14 0.39 -0.17 10.70
N ASN A 15 1.26 -0.81 11.48
CA ASN A 15 1.50 -0.40 12.86
C ASN A 15 2.49 0.78 12.98
N ALA A 16 3.21 1.12 11.91
CA ALA A 16 4.25 2.14 11.92
C ALA A 16 3.78 3.50 12.49
N VAL A 17 4.68 4.16 13.23
CA VAL A 17 4.43 5.46 13.90
C VAL A 17 4.47 6.61 12.90
N GLU A 18 5.24 6.49 11.83
CA GLU A 18 5.33 7.42 10.70
C GLU A 18 5.46 6.57 9.43
N VAL A 19 4.94 7.08 8.30
CA VAL A 19 5.05 6.37 7.01
C VAL A 19 6.27 6.89 6.30
N ASP A 20 7.35 6.12 6.38
CA ASP A 20 8.57 6.35 5.63
C ASP A 20 8.97 5.08 4.86
N VAL A 21 10.05 5.18 4.09
CA VAL A 21 10.58 4.06 3.28
C VAL A 21 10.86 2.80 4.12
N SER A 22 11.20 2.96 5.40
CA SER A 22 11.48 1.84 6.31
C SER A 22 10.23 1.02 6.65
N VAL A 23 9.03 1.58 6.46
CA VAL A 23 7.78 0.83 6.59
C VAL A 23 7.72 -0.33 5.59
N THR A 24 8.33 -0.19 4.42
CA THR A 24 8.43 -1.29 3.44
C THR A 24 9.25 -2.47 3.93
N LEU A 25 10.05 -2.32 4.98
CA LEU A 25 10.79 -3.42 5.60
C LEU A 25 9.98 -4.13 6.70
N ARG A 26 8.75 -3.65 6.99
CA ARG A 26 7.86 -4.17 8.03
C ARG A 26 6.86 -5.18 7.48
N ASP A 27 7.36 -6.12 6.68
CA ASP A 27 6.60 -7.27 6.23
C ASP A 27 6.83 -8.46 7.16
N THR A 28 5.78 -9.22 7.43
CA THR A 28 5.92 -10.50 8.12
C THR A 28 6.34 -11.59 7.14
N VAL A 29 6.80 -12.73 7.65
CA VAL A 29 7.10 -13.91 6.82
C VAL A 29 5.85 -14.36 6.03
N VAL A 30 4.66 -14.19 6.60
CA VAL A 30 3.41 -14.55 5.91
C VAL A 30 3.15 -13.60 4.74
N ASP A 31 3.40 -12.30 4.91
CA ASP A 31 3.28 -11.31 3.82
C ASP A 31 4.27 -11.61 2.69
N LEU A 32 5.54 -11.92 3.03
CA LEU A 32 6.54 -12.32 2.04
C LEU A 32 6.15 -13.58 1.28
N VAL A 33 5.68 -14.61 1.98
CA VAL A 33 5.22 -15.85 1.33
C VAL A 33 4.03 -15.57 0.42
N ILE A 34 3.07 -14.75 0.83
CA ILE A 34 1.92 -14.36 0.01
C ILE A 34 2.39 -13.60 -1.24
N TYR A 35 3.24 -12.60 -1.07
CA TYR A 35 3.77 -11.77 -2.15
C TYR A 35 4.53 -12.60 -3.20
N GLU A 36 5.31 -13.58 -2.77
CA GLU A 36 6.07 -14.46 -3.67
C GLU A 36 5.22 -15.59 -4.25
N PHE A 37 4.29 -16.16 -3.48
CA PHE A 37 3.49 -17.31 -3.88
C PHE A 37 2.41 -16.96 -4.91
N PHE A 38 1.65 -15.87 -4.69
CA PHE A 38 0.52 -15.52 -5.55
C PHE A 38 0.89 -15.25 -7.03
N PRO A 39 2.05 -14.65 -7.35
CA PRO A 39 2.50 -14.50 -8.74
C PRO A 39 3.00 -15.80 -9.39
N THR A 40 3.40 -16.83 -8.62
CA THR A 40 4.01 -18.05 -9.19
C THR A 40 3.18 -18.80 -10.23
N PRO A 41 1.83 -18.87 -10.16
CA PRO A 41 1.04 -19.48 -11.23
C PRO A 41 1.18 -18.77 -12.58
N LEU A 42 1.57 -17.49 -12.61
CA LEU A 42 1.84 -16.77 -13.85
C LEU A 42 3.06 -17.32 -14.60
N ALA A 43 3.97 -18.03 -13.93
CA ALA A 43 5.12 -18.67 -14.57
C ALA A 43 4.73 -19.75 -15.59
N LEU A 44 3.47 -20.20 -15.58
CA LEU A 44 2.92 -21.11 -16.61
C LEU A 44 2.68 -20.40 -17.95
N PHE A 45 2.57 -19.07 -17.95
CA PHE A 45 2.23 -18.25 -19.12
C PHE A 45 3.30 -17.20 -19.43
N VAL A 46 4.12 -16.84 -18.45
CA VAL A 46 5.16 -15.81 -18.54
C VAL A 46 6.52 -16.44 -18.27
N PRO A 47 7.54 -16.22 -19.12
CA PRO A 47 8.89 -16.72 -18.88
C PRO A 47 9.41 -16.35 -17.47
N PRO A 48 9.98 -17.30 -16.70
CA PRO A 48 10.41 -17.04 -15.32
C PRO A 48 11.33 -15.82 -15.14
N PRO A 49 12.32 -15.54 -16.02
CA PRO A 49 13.15 -14.35 -15.89
C PRO A 49 12.36 -13.04 -15.97
N ILE A 50 11.31 -12.98 -16.79
CA ILE A 50 10.45 -11.79 -16.94
C ILE A 50 9.62 -11.61 -15.67
N LEU A 51 9.08 -12.69 -15.12
CA LEU A 51 8.32 -12.66 -13.87
C LEU A 51 9.18 -12.15 -12.71
N LEU A 52 10.42 -12.63 -12.59
CA LEU A 52 11.36 -12.17 -11.55
C LEU A 52 11.67 -10.68 -11.68
N VAL A 53 11.92 -10.18 -12.90
CA VAL A 53 12.14 -8.75 -13.15
C VAL A 53 10.90 -7.93 -12.77
N HIS A 54 9.70 -8.39 -13.14
CA HIS A 54 8.46 -7.75 -12.77
C HIS A 54 8.27 -7.66 -11.25
N MET A 55 8.55 -8.75 -10.51
CA MET A 55 8.45 -8.77 -9.05
C MET A 55 9.39 -7.76 -8.41
N GLN A 56 10.58 -7.55 -8.99
CA GLN A 56 11.54 -6.56 -8.51
C GLN A 56 11.06 -5.12 -8.78
N PHE A 57 10.48 -4.85 -9.95
CA PHE A 57 9.86 -3.54 -10.24
C PHE A 57 8.67 -3.27 -9.33
N SER A 58 7.84 -4.28 -9.08
CA SER A 58 6.73 -4.19 -8.13
C SER A 58 7.25 -3.84 -6.73
N LEU A 59 8.32 -4.48 -6.26
CA LEU A 59 8.92 -4.14 -4.97
C LEU A 59 9.39 -2.68 -4.92
N ILE A 60 10.12 -2.22 -5.94
CA ILE A 60 10.60 -0.83 -6.03
C ILE A 60 9.41 0.15 -6.01
N TYR A 61 8.33 -0.18 -6.71
CA TYR A 61 7.11 0.61 -6.70
C TYR A 61 6.47 0.67 -5.31
N GLN A 62 6.33 -0.48 -4.63
CA GLN A 62 5.81 -0.54 -3.27
C GLN A 62 6.67 0.28 -2.30
N VAL A 63 7.99 0.24 -2.43
CA VAL A 63 8.91 1.09 -1.65
C VAL A 63 8.63 2.58 -1.89
N TRP A 64 8.49 2.96 -3.16
CA TRP A 64 8.24 4.35 -3.55
C TRP A 64 6.94 4.91 -2.98
N LEU A 65 5.89 4.09 -2.85
CA LEU A 65 4.60 4.51 -2.27
C LEU A 65 4.70 4.97 -0.81
N HIS A 66 5.73 4.57 -0.05
CA HIS A 66 5.89 4.92 1.36
C HIS A 66 6.74 6.18 1.57
N THR A 67 6.84 7.07 0.58
CA THR A 67 7.53 8.36 0.74
C THR A 67 6.58 9.51 1.12
N GLU A 68 7.03 10.40 1.99
CA GLU A 68 6.30 11.65 2.31
C GLU A 68 6.67 12.82 1.37
N VAL A 69 7.70 12.65 0.53
CA VAL A 69 8.26 13.75 -0.28
C VAL A 69 7.32 14.15 -1.43
N VAL A 70 6.51 13.22 -1.92
CA VAL A 70 5.58 13.47 -3.04
C VAL A 70 4.25 13.98 -2.48
N SER A 71 3.92 15.24 -2.78
CA SER A 71 2.68 15.89 -2.33
C SER A 71 1.52 15.70 -3.31
N HIS A 72 1.73 15.87 -4.61
CA HIS A 72 0.69 15.70 -5.63
C HIS A 72 1.29 15.39 -7.01
N LEU A 73 0.71 14.44 -7.73
CA LEU A 73 1.12 14.05 -9.09
C LEU A 73 0.07 14.36 -10.17
N GLY A 74 -0.96 15.15 -9.85
CA GLY A 74 -1.93 15.59 -10.84
C GLY A 74 -2.83 14.46 -11.35
N PRO A 75 -3.20 14.46 -12.65
CA PRO A 75 -4.17 13.53 -13.22
C PRO A 75 -3.79 12.04 -13.14
N ILE A 76 -2.52 11.71 -12.91
CA ILE A 76 -2.10 10.31 -12.83
C ILE A 76 -2.68 9.60 -11.60
N GLU A 77 -2.99 10.35 -10.53
CA GLU A 77 -3.67 9.89 -9.32
C GLU A 77 -5.09 9.36 -9.59
N TYR A 78 -5.65 9.59 -10.78
CA TYR A 78 -6.91 8.95 -11.15
C TYR A 78 -6.76 7.48 -11.48
N ILE A 79 -5.57 7.07 -11.93
CA ILE A 79 -5.31 5.75 -12.50
C ILE A 79 -4.43 4.92 -11.58
N ILE A 80 -3.30 5.47 -11.13
CA ILE A 80 -2.31 4.75 -10.33
C ILE A 80 -2.32 5.23 -8.88
N ASN A 81 -1.90 4.35 -7.96
CA ASN A 81 -1.68 4.69 -6.56
C ASN A 81 -0.42 5.54 -6.43
N THR A 82 -0.47 6.62 -5.69
CA THR A 82 0.68 7.50 -5.44
C THR A 82 1.00 7.55 -3.96
N PRO A 83 2.18 8.04 -3.56
CA PRO A 83 2.52 8.12 -2.15
C PRO A 83 1.49 8.91 -1.35
N ARG A 84 0.89 9.92 -1.97
CA ARG A 84 -0.23 10.69 -1.41
C ARG A 84 -1.46 9.84 -1.08
N GLN A 85 -1.84 8.94 -1.97
CA GLN A 85 -3.03 8.10 -1.81
C GLN A 85 -2.77 6.93 -0.88
N HIS A 86 -1.56 6.37 -0.97
CA HIS A 86 -1.09 5.31 -0.08
C HIS A 86 -0.93 5.80 1.36
N ARG A 87 -0.59 7.08 1.56
CA ARG A 87 -0.66 7.73 2.88
C ARG A 87 -2.06 7.64 3.50
N VAL A 88 -3.11 7.90 2.73
CA VAL A 88 -4.49 7.76 3.23
C VAL A 88 -4.78 6.31 3.64
N HIS A 89 -4.33 5.33 2.87
CA HIS A 89 -4.47 3.91 3.20
C HIS A 89 -3.82 3.53 4.55
N HIS A 90 -2.66 4.12 4.85
CA HIS A 90 -1.99 3.95 6.14
C HIS A 90 -2.55 4.82 7.27
N GLY A 91 -3.40 5.80 6.95
CA GLY A 91 -3.90 6.78 7.92
C GLY A 91 -4.88 6.15 8.90
N LYS A 92 -4.84 6.61 10.16
CA LYS A 92 -5.75 6.15 11.23
C LYS A 92 -6.89 7.13 11.53
N ASN A 93 -6.96 8.25 10.80
CA ASN A 93 -8.08 9.16 10.92
C ASN A 93 -9.39 8.45 10.52
N PRO A 94 -10.55 8.81 11.10
CA PRO A 94 -11.83 8.15 10.76
C PRO A 94 -12.16 8.14 9.25
N TRP A 95 -11.71 9.16 8.50
CA TRP A 95 -11.92 9.25 7.06
C TRP A 95 -10.95 8.39 6.23
N CYS A 96 -9.86 7.90 6.83
CA CYS A 96 -8.86 7.03 6.19
C CYS A 96 -9.20 5.54 6.32
N ILE A 97 -10.05 5.18 7.29
CA ILE A 97 -10.37 3.78 7.57
C ILE A 97 -11.08 3.15 6.38
N ASP A 98 -10.61 1.98 5.97
CA ASP A 98 -11.16 1.20 4.88
C ASP A 98 -11.16 1.92 3.53
N LYS A 99 -10.06 2.64 3.25
CA LYS A 99 -9.85 3.41 2.01
C LYS A 99 -8.58 3.00 1.26
N ASN A 100 -8.61 3.27 -0.04
CA ASN A 100 -7.46 3.21 -0.96
C ASN A 100 -6.71 1.87 -0.91
N TYR A 101 -7.40 0.76 -1.16
CA TYR A 101 -6.83 -0.60 -1.10
C TYR A 101 -5.92 -0.95 -2.28
N GLY A 102 -6.01 -0.25 -3.40
CA GLY A 102 -5.27 -0.56 -4.62
C GLY A 102 -3.76 -0.35 -4.47
N ALA A 103 -2.98 -1.43 -4.53
CA ALA A 103 -1.52 -1.34 -4.47
C ALA A 103 -0.91 -0.60 -5.68
N LEU A 104 -1.43 -0.84 -6.89
CA LEU A 104 -0.99 -0.16 -8.12
C LEU A 104 -2.08 0.69 -8.76
N LEU A 105 -3.31 0.17 -8.89
CA LEU A 105 -4.38 0.79 -9.67
C LEU A 105 -5.49 1.33 -8.77
N MET A 106 -5.63 2.65 -8.75
CA MET A 106 -6.70 3.36 -8.02
C MET A 106 -8.04 3.32 -8.73
N VAL A 107 -8.07 2.89 -9.98
CA VAL A 107 -9.31 2.71 -10.75
C VAL A 107 -10.27 1.78 -10.00
N PHE A 108 -9.76 0.73 -9.37
CA PHE A 108 -10.60 -0.19 -8.60
C PHE A 108 -11.22 0.50 -7.38
N ASP A 109 -10.45 1.28 -6.62
CA ASP A 109 -11.00 2.03 -5.49
C ASP A 109 -12.09 3.02 -5.89
N ARG A 110 -11.99 3.59 -7.10
CA ARG A 110 -13.01 4.47 -7.64
C ARG A 110 -14.26 3.70 -8.06
N ILE A 111 -14.09 2.56 -8.73
CA ILE A 111 -15.21 1.70 -9.16
C ILE A 111 -15.96 1.15 -7.94
N PHE A 112 -15.25 0.74 -6.89
CA PHE A 112 -15.83 0.13 -5.70
C PHE A 112 -16.16 1.13 -4.58
N GLY A 113 -15.90 2.43 -4.78
CA GLY A 113 -16.25 3.48 -3.82
C GLY A 113 -15.39 3.51 -2.55
N THR A 114 -14.21 2.89 -2.56
CA THR A 114 -13.23 2.91 -1.47
C THR A 114 -12.18 4.01 -1.63
N TYR A 115 -12.24 4.77 -2.72
CA TYR A 115 -11.35 5.91 -2.94
C TYR A 115 -11.61 7.04 -1.93
N GLN A 116 -10.52 7.59 -1.39
CA GLN A 116 -10.50 8.78 -0.55
C GLN A 116 -9.30 9.66 -0.88
N ALA A 117 -9.55 10.95 -1.08
CA ALA A 117 -8.49 11.94 -1.22
C ALA A 117 -7.90 12.31 0.16
N GLU A 118 -6.60 12.60 0.19
CA GLU A 118 -5.94 13.14 1.39
C GLU A 118 -6.52 14.52 1.72
N GLU A 119 -7.09 14.67 2.92
CA GLU A 119 -7.54 15.97 3.46
C GLU A 119 -6.34 16.79 3.97
N GLU A 120 -6.47 18.12 4.01
CA GLU A 120 -5.43 19.02 4.58
C GLU A 120 -5.20 18.81 6.10
N LYS A 121 -6.09 18.06 6.76
CA LYS A 121 -5.94 17.72 8.17
C LYS A 121 -4.72 16.82 8.35
N LYS A 122 -3.97 17.08 9.42
CA LYS A 122 -2.81 16.26 9.78
C LYS A 122 -3.20 14.78 9.85
N LEU A 123 -2.53 13.96 9.04
CA LEU A 123 -2.64 12.51 9.11
C LEU A 123 -2.06 12.03 10.44
N PHE A 124 -2.85 11.21 11.14
CA PHE A 124 -2.42 10.55 12.34
C PHE A 124 -1.97 9.13 11.98
N TRP A 125 -0.66 8.94 12.07
CA TRP A 125 0.00 7.65 11.97
C TRP A 125 0.04 6.93 13.34
N HIS A 126 0.11 7.71 14.43
CA HIS A 126 -0.09 7.30 15.83
C HIS A 126 -0.51 8.49 16.71
N HIS A 127 -0.96 8.20 17.95
CA HIS A 127 -1.21 9.14 19.05
C HIS A 127 0.02 10.03 19.34
N ARG A 128 0.22 11.12 18.58
CA ARG A 128 0.78 12.32 19.18
C ARG A 128 -0.37 12.98 19.94
N LYS A 129 -0.56 12.56 21.19
CA LYS A 129 -1.03 13.53 22.19
C LYS A 129 -0.02 14.66 22.11
N THR A 130 -0.46 15.77 21.54
CA THR A 130 0.13 17.08 21.79
C THR A 130 0.44 17.15 23.28
N ILE A 131 1.73 17.27 23.59
CA ILE A 131 2.17 17.97 24.80
C ILE A 131 2.57 19.35 24.32
#